data_AF-A0A453HNJ0-F1
#
_entry.id   AF-A0A453HNJ0-F1
#
_cell.length_a   1.000
_cell.length_b   1.000
_cell.length_c   1.000
_cell.angle_alpha   90.00
_cell.angle_beta   90.00
_cell.angle_gamma   90.00
#
_symmetry.space_group_name_H-M   'P 1'
#
loop_
_entity.id
_entity.type
_entity.pdbx_description
1 polymer ?
#
loop_
_entity_poly.entity_id
_entity_poly.type
_entity_poly.pdbx_seq_one_letter_code
_entity_poly.pdbx_strand_id
1 'polypeptide(L)' 'LSDNLVEDLLSDFEYELQPPYLLYRNAAQEVNGIWFYNQQDCDAVANLFG' A
#
# COMPACT_ATOMS: atom_id res chain seq x y z
N LEU A 1 15.82 -2.78 17.98
CA LEU A 1 15.96 -2.65 16.51
C LEU A 1 14.56 -2.46 15.99
N SER A 2 14.29 -1.43 15.22
CA SER A 2 12.95 -1.23 14.68
C SER A 2 12.75 -2.22 13.54
N ASP A 3 11.73 -3.08 13.65
CA ASP A 3 11.37 -4.01 12.58
C ASP A 3 10.66 -3.22 11.48
N ASN A 4 11.30 -3.11 10.32
CA ASN A 4 10.70 -2.51 9.15
C ASN A 4 9.85 -3.57 8.43
N LEU A 5 8.70 -3.15 7.92
CA LEU A 5 7.93 -3.99 6.99
C LEU A 5 8.57 -3.91 5.61
N VAL A 6 8.92 -5.06 5.02
CA VAL A 6 9.47 -5.19 3.67
C VAL A 6 8.58 -6.17 2.91
N GLU A 7 8.04 -5.73 1.78
CA GLU A 7 7.12 -6.51 0.94
C GLU A 7 7.58 -6.41 -0.52
N ASP A 8 7.50 -7.53 -1.23
CA ASP A 8 7.82 -7.58 -2.66
C ASP A 8 6.64 -7.04 -3.47
N LEU A 9 6.91 -6.03 -4.31
CA LEU A 9 5.93 -5.51 -5.26
C LEU A 9 5.86 -6.45 -6.47
N LEU A 10 4.99 -7.45 -6.38
CA LEU A 10 4.75 -8.40 -7.46
C LEU A 10 4.03 -7.75 -8.64
N SER A 11 4.20 -8.30 -9.84
CA SER A 11 3.59 -7.75 -11.06
C SER A 11 2.05 -7.84 -11.09
N ASP A 12 1.47 -8.68 -10.23
CA ASP A 12 0.04 -8.88 -10.00
C ASP A 12 -0.44 -8.21 -8.70
N PHE A 13 0.28 -7.19 -8.22
CA PHE A 13 -0.08 -6.43 -7.03
C PHE A 13 -1.48 -5.83 -7.13
N GLU A 14 -2.39 -6.35 -6.31
CA GLU A 14 -3.76 -5.84 -6.18
C GLU A 14 -3.80 -4.77 -5.09
N TYR A 15 -4.25 -3.56 -5.46
CA TYR A 15 -4.44 -2.45 -4.52
C TYR A 15 -5.76 -1.72 -4.74
N GLU A 16 -6.25 -1.12 -3.66
CA GLU A 16 -7.46 -0.29 -3.65
C GLU A 16 -7.22 0.97 -2.80
N LEU A 17 -7.61 2.13 -3.33
CA LEU A 17 -7.51 3.40 -2.62
C LEU A 17 -8.81 3.68 -1.88
N GLN A 18 -8.74 3.73 -0.55
CA GLN A 18 -9.84 4.14 0.31
C GLN A 18 -9.35 5.24 1.26
N PRO A 19 -9.29 6.51 0.81
CA PRO A 19 -8.70 7.59 1.60
C PRO A 19 -9.24 7.63 3.04
N PRO A 20 -8.38 7.71 4.08
CA PRO A 20 -6.94 7.96 4.05
C PRO A 20 -6.04 6.69 3.99
N TYR A 21 -6.57 5.55 3.56
CA TYR A 21 -5.88 4.27 3.50
C TYR A 21 -5.58 3.83 2.05
N LEU A 22 -4.41 3.24 1.85
CA LEU A 22 -4.10 2.38 0.70
C LEU A 22 -4.21 0.93 1.17
N LEU A 23 -5.16 0.19 0.63
CA LEU A 23 -5.30 -1.23 0.89
C LEU A 23 -4.60 -2.02 -0.19
N TYR A 24 -3.87 -3.08 0.18
CA TYR A 24 -3.23 -3.97 -0.77
C TYR A 24 -3.25 -5.41 -0.29
N ARG A 25 -3.15 -6.35 -1.24
CA ARG A 25 -3.03 -7.78 -0.97
C ARG A 25 -1.58 -8.20 -1.17
N ASN A 26 -0.96 -8.80 -0.16
CA ASN A 26 0.40 -9.32 -0.29
C ASN A 26 0.44 -10.73 -0.92
N ALA A 27 1.64 -11.26 -1.16
CA ALA A 27 1.84 -12.59 -1.71
C ALA A 27 1.25 -13.72 -0.84
N ALA A 28 1.12 -13.49 0.47
CA ALA A 28 0.49 -14.39 1.43
C ALA A 28 -1.04 -14.29 1.44
N GLN A 29 -1.65 -13.53 0.51
CA GLN A 29 -3.10 -13.29 0.41
C GLN A 29 -3.70 -12.51 1.59
N GLU A 30 -2.85 -11.84 2.37
CA GLU A 30 -3.26 -10.99 3.48
C GLU A 30 -3.58 -9.58 2.97
N VAL A 31 -4.65 -8.99 3.52
CA VAL A 31 -5.04 -7.61 3.20
C VAL A 31 -4.41 -6.69 4.23
N ASN A 32 -3.50 -5.84 3.76
CA ASN A 32 -2.78 -4.86 4.56
C ASN A 32 -3.25 -3.45 4.21
N GLY A 33 -3.21 -2.54 5.19
CA GLY A 33 -3.61 -1.15 5.03
C GLY A 33 -2.51 -0.19 5.46
N ILE A 34 -2.10 0.70 4.55
CA ILE A 34 -1.17 1.80 4.84
C ILE A 34 -2.01 3.04 5.10
N TRP A 35 -1.93 3.59 6.31
CA TRP A 35 -2.58 4.84 6.65
C TRP A 35 -1.66 6.02 6.36
N PHE A 36 -2.18 7.01 5.65
CA PHE A 36 -1.46 8.25 5.38
C PHE A 36 -1.97 9.37 6.27
N TYR A 37 -1.04 10.11 6.86
CA TYR A 37 -1.37 11.34 7.59
C TYR A 37 -1.90 12.43 6.65
N ASN A 38 -1.27 12.58 5.49
CA ASN A 38 -1.70 13.49 4.43
C ASN A 38 -2.29 12.70 3.26
N GLN A 39 -3.52 13.03 2.88
CA GLN A 39 -4.19 12.40 1.73
C GLN A 39 -3.43 12.61 0.41
N GLN A 40 -2.72 13.72 0.26
CA GLN A 40 -1.92 13.99 -0.95
C GLN A 40 -0.80 12.97 -1.14
N ASP A 41 -0.23 12.44 -0.05
CA ASP A 41 0.81 11.42 -0.12
C ASP A 41 0.21 10.07 -0.53
N CYS A 42 -1.03 9.78 -0.11
CA CYS A 42 -1.78 8.60 -0.55
C CYS A 42 -2.01 8.63 -2.08
N ASP A 43 -2.47 9.79 -2.60
CA ASP A 43 -2.72 9.98 -4.02
C ASP A 43 -1.42 9.93 -4.86
N ALA A 44 -0.31 10.45 -4.32
CA ALA A 44 0.99 10.39 -4.99
C ALA A 44 1.51 8.95 -5.11
N VAL A 45 1.37 8.15 -4.04
CA VAL A 45 1.75 6.73 -4.03
C VAL A 45 0.88 5.91 -4.99
N ALA A 46 -0.42 6.20 -5.06
CA ALA A 46 -1.32 5.59 -6.03
C ALA A 46 -0.85 5.77 -7.48
N ASN A 47 -0.38 6.98 -7.82
CA ASN A 47 0.09 7.31 -9.16
C ASN A 47 1.42 6.61 -9.54
N LEU A 48 2.18 6.10 -8.57
CA LEU A 48 3.39 5.31 -8.82
C LEU A 48 3.08 3.88 -9.24
N PHE A 49 1.90 3.36 -8.88
CA PHE A 49 1.45 2.00 -9.20
C PHE A 49 0.58 1.94 -10.47
N GLY A 50 0.22 3.08 -11.05
CA GLY A 50 -0.62 3.22 -12.26
C GLY A 50 0.15 3.33 -13.58
#